data_AF-A0A2X1QEA2-F1
#
_entry.id   AF-A0A2X1QEA2-F1
#
_cell.length_a   1.000
_cell.length_b   1.000
_cell.length_c   1.000
_cell.angle_alpha   90.00
_cell.angle_beta   90.00
_cell.angle_gamma   90.00
#
_symmetry.space_group_name_H-M   'P 1'
#
loop_
_entity.id
_entity.type
_entity.pdbx_description
1 polymer ?
#
loop_
_entity_poly.entity_id
_entity_poly.type
_entity_poly.pdbx_seq_one_letter_code
_entity_poly.pdbx_strand_id
1 'polypeptide(L)'
;MRRLTLWHKFVKPFGNQIEFGLDFHGRVSAPMAKVLIKELEPYRPLFIEEPVLAEQAEYYPKLAAQTHIPLAAGERMFSRFDFKRVLEAGGISILQPDLSTRAVLPNATKSPEWQKPMT
;
A
#
# COMPACT_ATOMS: atom_id res chain seq x y z
N MET A 1 -9.39 12.55 20.41
CA MET A 1 -9.64 12.84 18.98
C MET A 1 -8.70 13.95 18.45
N ARG A 2 -7.41 13.67 18.16
CA ARG A 2 -6.48 14.67 17.57
C ARG A 2 -5.45 14.08 16.57
N ARG A 3 -5.66 12.89 15.99
CA ARG A 3 -4.64 12.21 15.16
C ARG A 3 -4.66 12.54 13.65
N LEU A 4 -5.77 13.06 13.10
CA LEU A 4 -5.91 13.35 11.65
C LEU A 4 -6.33 14.79 11.34
N THR A 5 -6.02 15.75 12.21
CA THR A 5 -6.47 17.15 12.06
C THR A 5 -5.96 17.83 10.79
N LEU A 6 -4.73 17.49 10.34
CA LEU A 6 -4.18 18.00 9.09
C LEU A 6 -4.91 17.40 7.87
N TRP A 7 -5.16 16.09 7.90
CA TRP A 7 -5.90 15.39 6.83
C TRP A 7 -7.31 15.94 6.65
N HIS A 8 -8.03 16.14 7.76
CA HIS A 8 -9.36 16.73 7.72
C HIS A 8 -9.35 18.12 7.08
N LYS A 9 -8.38 18.97 7.41
CA LYS A 9 -8.23 20.30 6.79
C LYS A 9 -7.92 20.22 5.30
N PHE A 10 -7.19 19.19 4.87
CA PHE A 10 -6.82 19.00 3.47
C PHE A 10 -7.99 18.48 2.63
N VAL A 11 -8.76 17.49 3.10
CA VAL A 11 -9.83 16.87 2.30
C VAL A 11 -11.13 17.69 2.34
N LYS A 12 -11.41 18.39 3.45
CA LYS A 12 -12.66 19.14 3.64
C LYS A 12 -13.02 20.10 2.48
N PRO A 13 -12.09 20.87 1.87
CA PRO A 13 -12.40 21.75 0.74
C PRO A 13 -12.89 21.02 -0.51
N PHE A 14 -12.47 19.79 -0.73
CA PHE A 14 -12.81 19.01 -1.92
C PHE A 14 -14.10 18.20 -1.76
N GLY A 15 -14.55 17.96 -0.51
CA GLY A 15 -15.73 17.15 -0.24
C GLY A 15 -15.65 15.77 -0.89
N ASN A 16 -16.68 15.40 -1.65
CA ASN A 16 -16.75 14.13 -2.38
C ASN A 16 -16.32 14.25 -3.86
N GLN A 17 -15.62 15.33 -4.24
CA GLN A 17 -15.26 15.57 -5.65
C GLN A 17 -13.94 14.93 -6.05
N ILE A 18 -13.18 14.42 -5.09
CA ILE A 18 -11.90 13.74 -5.33
C ILE A 18 -11.92 12.36 -4.72
N GLU A 19 -11.23 11.44 -5.39
CA GLU A 19 -10.91 10.13 -4.87
C GLU A 19 -9.41 10.09 -4.54
N PHE A 20 -9.02 9.34 -3.52
CA PHE A 20 -7.62 9.26 -3.10
C PHE A 20 -7.30 7.85 -2.57
N GLY A 21 -6.08 7.40 -2.86
CA GLY A 21 -5.43 6.32 -2.10
C GLY A 21 -4.57 6.91 -0.99
N LEU A 22 -4.24 6.10 0.01
CA LEU A 22 -3.32 6.52 1.08
C LEU A 22 -2.25 5.47 1.29
N ASP A 23 -1.00 5.91 1.33
CA ASP A 23 0.15 5.03 1.42
C ASP A 23 0.89 5.23 2.76
N PHE A 24 1.11 4.14 3.49
CA PHE A 24 1.81 4.13 4.78
C PHE A 24 3.29 3.75 4.67
N HIS A 25 3.76 3.30 3.50
CA HIS A 25 5.13 2.84 3.23
C HIS A 25 5.64 1.81 4.26
N GLY A 26 4.74 0.99 4.82
CA GLY A 26 5.08 0.01 5.87
C GLY A 26 5.64 0.62 7.16
N ARG A 27 5.53 1.93 7.38
CA ARG A 27 6.12 2.63 8.54
C ARG A 27 5.27 2.57 9.80
N VAL A 28 4.15 1.88 9.73
CA VAL A 28 3.18 1.79 10.82
C VAL A 28 3.20 0.38 11.39
N SER A 29 3.23 0.26 12.72
CA SER A 29 3.12 -1.04 13.38
C SER A 29 1.73 -1.64 13.17
N ALA A 30 1.61 -2.96 13.05
CA ALA A 30 0.31 -3.62 12.80
C ALA A 30 -0.82 -3.20 13.78
N PRO A 31 -0.58 -3.05 15.10
CA PRO A 31 -1.61 -2.55 16.01
C PRO A 31 -2.03 -1.11 15.71
N MET A 32 -1.10 -0.25 15.30
CA MET A 32 -1.40 1.13 14.93
C MET A 32 -2.10 1.21 13.57
N ALA A 33 -1.73 0.35 12.62
CA ALA A 33 -2.35 0.29 11.29
C ALA A 33 -3.86 0.09 11.42
N LYS A 34 -4.28 -0.85 12.29
CA LYS A 34 -5.69 -1.06 12.63
C LYS A 34 -6.40 0.23 13.10
N VAL A 35 -5.76 0.98 14.01
CA VAL A 35 -6.34 2.23 14.54
C VAL A 35 -6.46 3.28 13.44
N LEU A 36 -5.42 3.46 12.63
CA LEU A 36 -5.42 4.45 11.56
C LEU A 36 -6.43 4.11 10.46
N ILE A 37 -6.50 2.85 10.02
CA ILE A 37 -7.49 2.37 9.05
C ILE A 37 -8.91 2.74 9.52
N LYS A 38 -9.23 2.50 10.79
CA LYS A 38 -10.56 2.81 11.33
C LYS A 38 -10.87 4.30 11.30
N GLU A 39 -9.89 5.14 11.63
CA GLU A 39 -10.02 6.60 11.60
C GLU A 39 -10.15 7.15 10.18
N LEU A 40 -9.74 6.37 9.17
CA LEU A 40 -9.80 6.74 7.75
C LEU A 40 -11.13 6.37 7.08
N GLU A 41 -11.93 5.46 7.64
CA GLU A 41 -13.23 5.04 7.09
C GLU A 41 -14.18 6.19 6.73
N PRO A 42 -14.32 7.26 7.54
CA PRO A 42 -15.21 8.37 7.19
C PRO A 42 -14.80 9.11 5.91
N TYR A 43 -13.52 9.02 5.52
CA TYR A 43 -12.99 9.68 4.33
C TYR A 43 -13.02 8.80 3.08
N ARG A 44 -13.34 7.50 3.23
CA ARG A 44 -13.54 6.53 2.13
C ARG A 44 -12.42 6.54 1.08
N PRO A 45 -11.14 6.30 1.46
CA PRO A 45 -10.09 6.11 0.46
C PRO A 45 -10.42 4.97 -0.50
N LEU A 46 -9.92 5.06 -1.73
CA LEU A 46 -10.00 3.98 -2.71
C LEU A 46 -9.23 2.75 -2.25
N PHE A 47 -8.08 2.95 -1.60
CA PHE A 47 -7.27 1.90 -1.01
C PHE A 47 -6.32 2.45 0.05
N ILE A 48 -5.80 1.55 0.88
CA ILE A 48 -4.67 1.80 1.76
C ILE A 48 -3.51 0.91 1.34
N GLU A 49 -2.41 1.55 0.97
CA GLU A 49 -1.18 0.92 0.52
C GLU A 49 -0.18 0.73 1.67
N GLU A 50 0.43 -0.45 1.68
CA GLU A 50 1.43 -0.89 2.64
C GLU A 50 1.10 -0.54 4.11
N PRO A 51 -0.09 -0.93 4.61
CA PRO A 51 -0.47 -0.66 6.00
C PRO A 51 0.51 -1.28 7.00
N VAL A 52 1.23 -2.32 6.58
CA VAL A 52 2.34 -2.99 7.25
C VAL A 52 3.37 -3.40 6.20
N LEU A 53 4.58 -3.77 6.63
CA LEU A 53 5.60 -4.32 5.75
C LEU A 53 5.13 -5.62 5.07
N ALA A 54 5.56 -5.85 3.82
CA ALA A 54 5.21 -7.04 3.04
C ALA A 54 5.68 -8.35 3.71
N GLU A 55 6.80 -8.29 4.45
CA GLU A 55 7.35 -9.40 5.24
C GLU A 55 6.40 -9.88 6.34
N GLN A 56 5.43 -9.04 6.72
CA GLN A 56 4.43 -9.30 7.75
C GLN A 56 3.08 -9.70 7.11
N ALA A 57 3.15 -10.52 6.04
CA ALA A 57 2.02 -10.97 5.24
C ALA A 57 0.83 -11.48 6.07
N GLU A 58 1.09 -12.11 7.21
CA GLU A 58 0.12 -12.67 8.15
C GLU A 58 -0.85 -11.65 8.78
N TYR A 59 -0.56 -10.35 8.67
CA TYR A 59 -1.44 -9.30 9.19
C TYR A 59 -2.43 -8.76 8.16
N TYR A 60 -2.18 -8.90 6.86
CA TYR A 60 -3.11 -8.40 5.82
C TYR A 60 -4.53 -8.97 5.97
N PRO A 61 -4.74 -10.29 6.13
CA PRO A 61 -6.09 -10.84 6.30
C PRO A 61 -6.79 -10.30 7.54
N LYS A 62 -6.03 -10.12 8.62
CA LYS A 62 -6.56 -9.63 9.90
C LYS A 62 -6.98 -8.17 9.80
N LEU A 63 -6.24 -7.35 9.07
CA LEU A 63 -6.55 -5.95 8.84
C LEU A 63 -7.73 -5.81 7.86
N ALA A 64 -7.70 -6.57 6.76
CA ALA A 64 -8.77 -6.58 5.76
C ALA A 64 -10.12 -7.00 6.35
N ALA A 65 -10.15 -7.96 7.28
CA ALA A 65 -11.38 -8.38 7.95
C ALA A 65 -12.03 -7.29 8.83
N GLN A 66 -11.35 -6.17 9.08
CA GLN A 66 -11.80 -5.12 9.99
C GLN A 66 -12.23 -3.83 9.28
N THR A 67 -12.15 -3.78 7.95
CA THR A 67 -12.50 -2.62 7.16
C THR A 67 -13.07 -3.03 5.80
N HIS A 68 -13.78 -2.13 5.15
CA HIS A 68 -14.19 -2.28 3.76
C HIS A 68 -13.24 -1.56 2.79
N ILE A 69 -12.23 -0.85 3.30
CA ILE A 69 -11.24 -0.17 2.47
C ILE A 69 -10.30 -1.23 1.87
N PRO A 70 -10.15 -1.29 0.54
CA PRO A 70 -9.21 -2.20 -0.12
C PRO A 70 -7.78 -1.99 0.39
N LEU A 71 -7.07 -3.10 0.66
CA LEU A 71 -5.65 -3.05 1.00
C LEU A 71 -4.80 -3.31 -0.25
N ALA A 72 -3.68 -2.60 -0.34
CA ALA A 72 -2.76 -2.68 -1.46
C ALA A 72 -1.31 -2.91 -0.98
N ALA A 73 -0.53 -3.65 -1.78
CA ALA A 73 0.92 -3.78 -1.59
C ALA A 73 1.59 -4.32 -2.86
N GLY A 74 2.92 -4.15 -2.94
CA GLY A 74 3.74 -4.90 -3.90
C GLY A 74 5.00 -4.22 -4.39
N GLU A 75 5.18 -2.94 -4.09
CA GLU A 75 6.36 -2.20 -4.54
C GLU A 75 7.68 -2.75 -3.95
N ARG A 76 7.61 -3.41 -2.79
CA ARG A 76 8.76 -3.99 -2.08
C ARG A 76 8.95 -5.49 -2.29
N MET A 77 8.12 -6.12 -3.13
CA MET A 77 8.23 -7.56 -3.41
C MET A 77 9.17 -7.79 -4.59
N PHE A 78 10.30 -8.45 -4.37
CA PHE A 78 11.38 -8.57 -5.37
C PHE A 78 11.48 -9.95 -6.02
N SER A 79 10.83 -10.97 -5.46
CA SER A 79 10.78 -12.32 -6.02
C SER A 79 9.34 -12.82 -6.16
N ARG A 80 9.10 -13.73 -7.12
CA ARG A 80 7.81 -14.42 -7.28
C ARG A 80 7.35 -15.14 -5.99
N PHE A 81 8.29 -15.48 -5.10
CA PHE A 81 7.99 -16.11 -3.82
C PHE A 81 7.42 -15.12 -2.81
N ASP A 82 7.84 -13.85 -2.84
CA ASP A 82 7.28 -12.80 -2.00
C ASP A 82 5.83 -12.55 -2.38
N PHE A 83 5.57 -12.42 -3.69
CA PHE A 83 4.21 -12.32 -4.24
C PHE A 83 3.36 -13.51 -3.85
N LYS A 84 3.88 -14.74 -4.01
CA LYS A 84 3.18 -15.96 -3.62
C LYS A 84 2.81 -15.93 -2.14
N ARG A 85 3.73 -15.58 -1.25
CA ARG A 85 3.48 -15.54 0.21
C ARG A 85 2.34 -14.59 0.57
N VAL A 86 2.35 -13.39 0.00
CA VAL A 86 1.32 -12.36 0.28
C VAL A 86 -0.03 -12.75 -0.31
N LEU A 87 -0.05 -13.28 -1.54
CA LEU A 87 -1.28 -13.74 -2.19
C LEU A 87 -1.88 -14.97 -1.48
N GLU A 88 -1.06 -15.90 -0.99
CA GLU A 88 -1.50 -17.06 -0.22
C GLU A 88 -2.04 -16.68 1.15
N ALA A 89 -1.43 -15.69 1.81
CA ALA A 89 -1.96 -15.14 3.06
C ALA A 89 -3.35 -14.52 2.82
N GLY A 90 -3.52 -13.81 1.70
CA GLY A 90 -4.76 -13.13 1.33
C GLY A 90 -4.92 -11.77 2.00
N GLY A 91 -6.10 -11.16 1.86
CA GLY A 91 -6.43 -9.86 2.46
C GLY A 91 -5.97 -8.63 1.67
N ILE A 92 -5.10 -8.80 0.66
CA ILE A 92 -4.79 -7.75 -0.30
C ILE A 92 -5.80 -7.79 -1.45
N SER A 93 -6.32 -6.62 -1.81
CA SER A 93 -7.25 -6.43 -2.94
C SER A 93 -6.57 -5.89 -4.18
N ILE A 94 -5.48 -5.13 -4.02
CA ILE A 94 -4.74 -4.51 -5.11
C ILE A 94 -3.27 -4.91 -5.02
N LEU A 95 -2.74 -5.51 -6.08
CA LEU A 95 -1.34 -5.85 -6.19
C LEU A 95 -0.61 -4.76 -7.00
N GLN A 96 0.42 -4.15 -6.43
CA GLN A 96 1.18 -3.05 -7.04
C GLN A 96 2.66 -3.43 -7.24
N PRO A 97 2.97 -4.36 -8.16
CA PRO A 97 4.35 -4.76 -8.39
C PRO A 97 5.15 -3.61 -9.04
N ASP A 98 6.34 -3.31 -8.52
CA ASP A 98 7.24 -2.36 -9.20
C ASP A 98 7.94 -3.05 -10.38
N LEU A 99 7.78 -2.50 -11.58
CA LEU A 99 8.37 -2.97 -12.83
C LEU A 99 9.91 -2.96 -12.81
N SER A 100 10.52 -2.12 -11.98
CA SER A 100 11.98 -2.09 -11.80
C SER A 100 12.51 -3.33 -11.08
N THR A 101 11.63 -4.09 -10.42
CA THR A 101 11.99 -5.31 -9.70
C THR A 101 12.10 -6.51 -10.64
N ARG A 102 13.11 -7.35 -10.39
CA ARG A 102 13.34 -8.60 -11.14
C ARG A 102 12.19 -9.61 -11.00
N ALA A 103 11.29 -9.44 -10.03
CA ALA A 103 10.13 -10.30 -9.89
C ALA A 103 9.19 -10.24 -11.09
N VAL A 104 8.97 -9.05 -11.64
CA VAL A 104 8.00 -8.82 -12.72
C VAL A 104 8.60 -9.17 -14.07
N LEU A 105 9.88 -8.84 -14.25
CA LEU A 105 10.63 -9.13 -15.47
C LEU A 105 11.82 -10.04 -15.15
N PRO A 106 11.65 -11.38 -15.19
CA PRO A 106 12.71 -12.32 -14.85
C PRO A 106 13.97 -12.19 -15.73
N ASN A 107 13.85 -11.58 -16.92
CA ASN A 107 14.92 -11.34 -17.89
C ASN A 107 15.18 -9.85 -18.18
N ALA A 108 14.70 -8.92 -17.35
CA ALA A 108 15.05 -7.51 -17.53
C ALA A 108 16.53 -7.28 -17.22
N THR A 109 17.36 -7.29 -18.26
CA THR A 109 18.62 -6.55 -18.25
C THR A 109 18.25 -5.07 -18.17
N LYS A 110 18.71 -4.37 -17.11
CA LYS A 110 18.64 -2.90 -17.08
C LYS A 110 19.31 -2.42 -18.36
N SER A 111 18.55 -1.84 -19.27
CA SER A 111 19.12 -1.41 -20.53
C SER A 111 20.08 -0.25 -20.26
N PRO A 112 21.30 -0.24 -20.82
CA PRO A 112 22.33 0.72 -20.47
C PRO A 112 21.93 2.19 -20.67
N GLU A 113 20.89 2.48 -21.47
CA GLU A 113 20.42 3.85 -21.67
C GLU A 113 19.83 4.50 -20.42
N TRP A 114 19.31 3.72 -19.47
CA TRP A 114 18.65 4.25 -18.25
C TRP A 114 19.63 4.66 -17.14
N GLN A 115 20.94 4.47 -17.35
CA GLN A 115 21.99 4.88 -16.39
C GLN A 115 22.70 6.18 -16.79
N LYS A 116 22.37 6.78 -17.93
CA LYS A 116 22.99 8.04 -18.32
C LYS A 116 22.37 9.17 -17.48
N PRO A 117 23.17 10.01 -16.80
CA PRO A 117 22.64 11.22 -16.20
C PRO A 117 22.02 12.07 -17.29
N MET A 118 20.82 12.61 -17.04
CA MET A 118 20.20 13.59 -17.93
C MET A 118 21.10 14.83 -17.93
N THR A 119 21.92 14.97 -18.97
CA THR A 119 22.54 16.24 -19.37
C THR A 119 21.56 17.06 -20.16
#